data_AF-A0A3D2GXH1-F1
#
_entry.id   AF-A0A3D2GXH1-F1
#
_cell.length_a   1.000
_cell.length_b   1.000
_cell.length_c   1.000
_cell.angle_alpha   90.00
_cell.angle_beta   90.00
_cell.angle_gamma   90.00
#
_symmetry.space_group_name_H-M   'P 1'
#
loop_
_entity.id
_entity.type
_entity.pdbx_description
1 polymer ?
#
loop_
_entity_poly.entity_id
_entity_poly.type
_entity_poly.pdbx_seq_one_letter_code
_entity_poly.pdbx_strand_id
1 'polypeptide(L)'
;MREYTPERLRHLTLLAEKYPTALSAYSEIIRLEALLRLPKGTEHFMSDLHGEHEAFIHILNSASGVIREKIDRLLGDTTPPEERADLATLIYYPREKLPELKAHQNDLDGWYQRVLLQLIDLCRLVSSKHTRRHVRAVMPKECGHILDELLHAHFEDHDKEQYYGEIIASMLRYGLADQYIIALCEVVKRLAVDRLHIVGDL
;
A
#
# COMPACT_ATOMS: atom_id res chain seq x y z
N MET A 1 45.69 22.20 6.01
CA MET A 1 44.71 22.07 4.90
C MET A 1 44.51 20.57 4.66
N ARG A 2 43.27 20.05 4.59
CA ARG A 2 43.10 18.62 4.27
C ARG A 2 43.46 18.43 2.80
N GLU A 3 44.52 17.69 2.51
CA GLU A 3 44.85 17.28 1.14
C GLU A 3 43.88 16.18 0.71
N TYR A 4 43.25 16.38 -0.45
CA TYR A 4 42.37 15.39 -1.07
C TYR A 4 43.11 14.75 -2.24
N THR A 5 43.06 13.42 -2.33
CA THR A 5 43.52 12.72 -3.53
C THR A 5 42.68 13.12 -4.75
N PRO A 6 43.22 13.08 -5.98
CA PRO A 6 42.48 13.45 -7.20
C PRO A 6 41.15 12.68 -7.36
N GLU A 7 41.16 11.39 -7.01
CA GLU A 7 39.98 10.53 -7.03
C GLU A 7 38.93 10.98 -6.00
N ARG A 8 39.35 11.32 -4.78
CA ARG A 8 38.45 11.83 -3.74
C ARG A 8 37.85 13.18 -4.12
N LEU A 9 38.64 14.05 -4.74
CA LEU A 9 38.16 15.33 -5.26
C LEU A 9 37.08 15.11 -6.32
N ARG A 10 37.31 14.19 -7.27
CA ARG A 10 36.32 13.84 -8.31
C ARG A 10 35.00 13.36 -7.71
N HIS A 11 35.04 12.47 -6.71
CA HIS A 11 33.82 12.01 -6.02
C HIS A 11 33.10 13.14 -5.28
N LEU A 12 33.83 14.03 -4.60
CA LEU A 12 33.23 15.17 -3.91
C LEU A 12 32.58 16.17 -4.88
N THR A 13 33.20 16.40 -6.05
CA THR A 13 32.61 17.25 -7.10
C THR A 13 31.29 16.67 -7.62
N LEU A 14 31.25 15.36 -7.91
CA LEU A 14 30.01 14.69 -8.34
C LEU A 14 28.92 14.71 -7.26
N LEU A 15 29.31 14.61 -5.98
CA LEU A 15 28.36 14.71 -4.87
C LEU A 15 27.84 16.15 -4.71
N ALA A 16 28.67 17.17 -4.93
CA ALA A 16 28.27 18.56 -4.85
C ALA A 16 27.23 18.95 -5.92
N GLU A 17 27.21 18.27 -7.07
CA GLU A 17 26.16 18.43 -8.09
C GLU A 17 24.77 18.03 -7.56
N LYS A 18 24.69 16.99 -6.72
CA LYS A 18 23.44 16.49 -6.12
C LYS A 18 23.12 17.14 -4.78
N TYR A 19 24.14 17.50 -4.01
CA TYR A 19 24.06 18.04 -2.65
C TYR A 19 24.90 19.32 -2.53
N PRO A 20 24.42 20.45 -3.05
CA PRO A 20 25.22 21.67 -3.18
C PRO A 20 25.54 22.34 -1.83
N THR A 21 24.83 21.98 -0.77
CA THR A 21 25.04 22.52 0.58
C THR A 21 25.28 21.40 1.60
N ALA A 22 26.03 21.71 2.66
CA ALA A 22 26.19 20.79 3.78
C ALA A 22 24.84 20.34 4.34
N LEU A 23 23.86 21.26 4.46
CA LEU A 23 22.51 20.93 4.88
C LEU A 23 21.85 19.89 3.97
N SER A 24 21.91 20.06 2.64
CA SER A 24 21.33 19.09 1.69
C SER A 24 21.96 17.68 1.80
N ALA A 25 23.28 17.61 2.02
CA ALA A 25 23.98 16.35 2.22
C ALA A 25 23.58 15.69 3.56
N TYR A 26 23.58 16.46 4.66
CA TYR A 26 23.19 15.94 5.97
C TYR A 26 21.71 15.53 6.02
N SER A 27 20.81 16.28 5.39
CA SER A 27 19.40 15.91 5.27
C SER A 27 19.22 14.58 4.54
N GLU A 28 19.98 14.33 3.47
CA GLU A 28 19.93 13.06 2.77
C GLU A 28 20.51 11.91 3.60
N ILE A 29 21.60 12.14 4.32
CA ILE A 29 22.18 11.14 5.25
C ILE A 29 21.13 10.76 6.31
N ILE A 30 20.51 11.75 6.97
CA ILE A 30 19.46 11.52 7.97
C ILE A 30 18.29 10.73 7.35
N ARG A 31 17.87 11.07 6.12
CA ARG A 31 16.81 10.35 5.41
C ARG A 31 17.17 8.88 5.16
N LEU A 32 18.39 8.60 4.72
CA LEU A 32 18.87 7.24 4.45
C LEU A 32 19.01 6.43 5.75
N GLU A 33 19.55 7.04 6.81
CA GLU A 33 19.63 6.42 8.13
C GLU A 33 18.26 6.08 8.71
N ALA A 34 17.27 6.98 8.56
CA ALA A 34 15.90 6.72 8.97
C ALA A 34 15.26 5.59 8.15
N LEU A 35 15.51 5.55 6.83
CA LEU A 35 15.01 4.50 5.95
C LEU A 35 15.58 3.11 6.29
N LEU A 36 16.85 3.03 6.69
CA LEU A 36 17.48 1.78 7.16
C LEU A 36 16.87 1.23 8.46
N ARG A 37 16.14 2.06 9.22
CA ARG A 37 15.45 1.64 10.46
C ARG A 37 14.02 1.13 10.21
N LEU A 38 13.49 1.25 9.00
CA LEU A 38 12.20 0.67 8.67
C LEU A 38 12.31 -0.87 8.60
N PRO A 39 11.22 -1.61 8.90
CA PRO A 39 11.18 -3.05 8.69
C PRO A 39 11.52 -3.39 7.24
N LYS A 40 12.21 -4.53 7.04
CA LYS A 40 12.52 -5.00 5.68
C LYS A 40 11.21 -5.21 4.89
N GLY A 41 11.22 -4.73 3.66
CA GLY A 41 10.17 -4.95 2.68
C GLY A 41 9.91 -6.43 2.39
N THR A 42 8.74 -6.73 1.83
CA THR A 42 8.44 -8.09 1.38
C THR A 42 9.13 -8.34 0.05
N GLU A 43 9.98 -9.36 -0.04
CA GLU A 43 10.63 -9.79 -1.28
C GLU A 43 9.98 -11.10 -1.77
N HIS A 44 9.68 -11.17 -3.06
CA HIS A 44 9.17 -12.38 -3.72
C HIS A 44 10.21 -12.91 -4.68
N PHE A 45 10.50 -14.20 -4.57
CA PHE A 45 11.37 -14.92 -5.48
C PHE A 45 10.52 -15.92 -6.25
N MET A 46 10.58 -15.87 -7.57
CA MET A 46 9.83 -16.77 -8.46
C MET A 46 10.77 -17.39 -9.48
N SER A 47 10.63 -18.69 -9.70
CA SER A 47 11.27 -19.43 -10.79
C SER A 47 10.23 -20.08 -11.70
N ASP A 48 10.67 -20.47 -12.90
CA ASP A 48 9.90 -21.29 -13.85
C ASP A 48 8.63 -20.61 -14.41
N LEU A 49 8.80 -19.43 -15.00
CA LEU A 49 7.74 -18.66 -15.65
C LEU A 49 7.44 -19.18 -17.08
N HIS A 50 7.10 -20.45 -17.23
CA HIS A 50 6.71 -21.00 -18.52
C HIS A 50 5.27 -21.52 -18.51
N GLY A 51 4.41 -20.93 -19.34
CA GLY A 51 3.08 -21.45 -19.67
C GLY A 51 1.93 -21.15 -18.69
N GLU A 52 2.21 -20.80 -17.44
CA GLU A 52 1.19 -20.66 -16.37
C GLU A 52 0.89 -19.20 -16.00
N HIS A 53 0.32 -18.43 -16.94
CA HIS A 53 0.02 -17.00 -16.74
C HIS A 53 -0.97 -16.75 -15.60
N GLU A 54 -2.01 -17.57 -15.47
CA GLU A 54 -3.04 -17.40 -14.43
C GLU A 54 -2.50 -17.63 -13.03
N ALA A 55 -1.70 -18.70 -12.85
CA ALA A 55 -1.05 -18.98 -11.57
C ALA A 55 -0.10 -17.84 -11.16
N PHE A 56 0.66 -17.28 -12.11
CA PHE A 56 1.53 -16.14 -11.86
C PHE A 56 0.76 -14.90 -11.39
N ILE A 57 -0.32 -14.54 -12.10
CA ILE A 57 -1.18 -13.42 -11.73
C ILE A 57 -1.80 -13.65 -10.35
N HIS A 58 -2.20 -14.88 -10.03
CA HIS A 58 -2.73 -15.22 -8.71
C HIS A 58 -1.69 -15.04 -7.60
N ILE A 59 -0.44 -15.48 -7.79
CA ILE A 59 0.61 -15.33 -6.78
C ILE A 59 0.95 -13.85 -6.57
N LEU A 60 0.99 -13.05 -7.64
CA LEU A 60 1.16 -11.60 -7.53
C LEU A 60 -0.01 -10.95 -6.80
N ASN A 61 -1.24 -11.29 -7.18
CA ASN A 61 -2.44 -10.71 -6.59
C ASN A 61 -2.62 -11.08 -5.12
N SER A 62 -2.18 -12.29 -4.73
CA SER A 62 -2.21 -12.75 -3.33
C SER A 62 -1.00 -12.33 -2.51
N ALA A 63 0.01 -11.72 -3.15
CA ALA A 63 1.32 -11.45 -2.55
C ALA A 63 1.88 -12.70 -1.85
N SER A 64 1.82 -13.85 -2.52
CA SER A 64 2.21 -15.16 -1.97
C SER A 64 1.56 -15.48 -0.61
N GLY A 65 0.30 -15.07 -0.42
CA GLY A 65 -0.46 -15.28 0.81
C GLY A 65 -0.27 -14.20 1.90
N VAL A 66 0.62 -13.22 1.69
CA VAL A 66 0.86 -12.13 2.66
C VAL A 66 -0.41 -11.33 2.91
N ILE A 67 -1.22 -11.07 1.87
CA ILE A 67 -2.47 -10.30 2.03
C ILE A 67 -3.44 -11.02 2.97
N ARG A 68 -3.60 -12.33 2.83
CA ARG A 68 -4.44 -13.14 3.71
C ARG A 68 -3.94 -13.11 5.14
N GLU A 69 -2.63 -13.26 5.35
CA GLU A 69 -2.03 -13.15 6.69
C GLU A 69 -2.33 -11.79 7.34
N LYS A 70 -2.25 -10.69 6.58
CA LYS A 70 -2.56 -9.35 7.10
C LYS A 70 -4.04 -9.16 7.41
N ILE A 71 -4.94 -9.70 6.58
CA ILE A 71 -6.37 -9.72 6.88
C ILE A 71 -6.64 -10.50 8.17
N ASP A 72 -6.08 -11.70 8.30
CA ASP A 72 -6.29 -12.55 9.48
C ASP A 72 -5.74 -11.90 10.75
N ARG A 73 -4.59 -11.22 10.65
CA ARG A 73 -4.03 -10.46 11.77
C ARG A 73 -4.90 -9.28 12.21
N LEU A 74 -5.53 -8.60 11.25
CA LEU A 74 -6.32 -7.39 11.52
C LEU A 74 -7.75 -7.72 11.99
N LEU A 75 -8.37 -8.72 11.37
CA LEU A 75 -9.80 -9.01 11.47
C LEU A 75 -10.10 -10.36 12.11
N GLY A 76 -9.09 -11.13 12.50
CA GLY A 76 -9.23 -12.51 12.96
C GLY A 76 -10.18 -12.70 14.15
N ASP A 77 -10.21 -11.72 15.05
CA ASP A 77 -11.04 -11.76 16.27
C ASP A 77 -12.44 -11.17 16.07
N THR A 78 -12.63 -10.34 15.04
CA THR A 78 -13.85 -9.53 14.85
C THR A 78 -14.69 -9.96 13.66
N THR A 79 -14.10 -10.71 12.72
CA THR A 79 -14.71 -11.03 11.43
C THR A 79 -14.67 -12.54 11.14
N PRO A 80 -15.79 -13.15 10.71
CA PRO A 80 -15.83 -14.57 10.36
C PRO A 80 -14.80 -14.98 9.29
N PRO A 81 -14.33 -16.23 9.28
CA PRO A 81 -13.38 -16.71 8.27
C PRO A 81 -13.87 -16.56 6.83
N GLU A 82 -15.17 -16.72 6.58
CA GLU A 82 -15.79 -16.58 5.26
C GLU A 82 -15.70 -15.14 4.75
N GLU A 83 -16.09 -14.15 5.57
CA GLU A 83 -15.97 -12.73 5.23
C GLU A 83 -14.51 -12.31 5.00
N ARG A 84 -13.57 -12.87 5.76
CA ARG A 84 -12.12 -12.65 5.54
C ARG A 84 -11.65 -13.23 4.20
N ALA A 85 -12.14 -14.41 3.82
CA ALA A 85 -11.81 -15.03 2.54
C ALA A 85 -12.39 -14.24 1.37
N ASP A 86 -13.61 -13.70 1.51
CA ASP A 86 -14.22 -12.82 0.52
C ASP A 86 -13.45 -11.50 0.38
N LEU A 87 -13.02 -10.88 1.49
CA LEU A 87 -12.18 -9.68 1.46
C LEU A 87 -10.83 -9.94 0.78
N ALA A 88 -10.19 -11.08 1.07
CA ALA A 88 -8.95 -11.46 0.41
C ALA A 88 -9.17 -11.61 -1.10
N THR A 89 -10.23 -12.32 -1.50
CA THR A 89 -10.57 -12.52 -2.92
C THR A 89 -10.91 -11.20 -3.61
N LEU A 90 -11.60 -10.29 -2.93
CA LEU A 90 -11.88 -8.93 -3.41
C LEU A 90 -10.58 -8.16 -3.67
N ILE A 91 -9.58 -8.26 -2.79
CA ILE A 91 -8.28 -7.58 -3.02
C ILE A 91 -7.55 -8.20 -4.21
N TYR A 92 -7.63 -9.51 -4.38
CA TYR A 92 -6.97 -10.21 -5.48
C TYR A 92 -7.56 -9.77 -6.82
N TYR A 93 -8.89 -9.77 -6.91
CA TYR A 93 -9.67 -9.59 -8.14
C TYR A 93 -10.79 -8.55 -7.93
N PRO A 94 -10.44 -7.26 -7.73
CA PRO A 94 -11.40 -6.26 -7.27
C PRO A 94 -12.45 -5.91 -8.33
N ARG A 95 -12.14 -6.09 -9.62
CA ARG A 95 -13.09 -5.78 -10.70
C ARG A 95 -14.06 -6.92 -10.95
N GLU A 96 -13.62 -8.15 -10.72
CA GLU A 96 -14.39 -9.37 -10.92
C GLU A 96 -15.28 -9.67 -9.71
N LYS A 97 -14.72 -9.58 -8.49
CA LYS A 97 -15.41 -10.01 -7.26
C LYS A 97 -16.38 -8.95 -6.72
N LEU A 98 -16.13 -7.66 -6.98
CA LEU A 98 -16.97 -6.57 -6.48
C LEU A 98 -18.43 -6.64 -6.96
N PRO A 99 -18.73 -6.81 -8.27
CA PRO A 99 -20.11 -6.97 -8.73
C PRO A 99 -20.84 -8.16 -8.10
N GLU A 100 -20.13 -9.28 -7.94
CA GLU A 100 -20.65 -10.49 -7.31
C GLU A 100 -21.03 -10.22 -5.86
N LEU A 101 -20.12 -9.67 -5.04
CA LEU A 101 -20.39 -9.40 -3.63
C LEU A 101 -21.55 -8.44 -3.44
N LYS A 102 -21.62 -7.38 -4.27
CA LYS A 102 -22.72 -6.39 -4.25
C LYS A 102 -24.08 -7.00 -4.49
N ALA A 103 -24.18 -7.94 -5.45
CA ALA A 103 -25.45 -8.58 -5.82
C ALA A 103 -26.09 -9.38 -4.67
N HIS A 104 -25.31 -9.76 -3.66
CA HIS A 104 -25.77 -10.54 -2.51
C HIS A 104 -26.13 -9.67 -1.28
N GLN A 105 -26.04 -8.34 -1.37
CA GLN A 105 -26.26 -7.44 -0.23
C GLN A 105 -27.70 -6.90 -0.19
N ASN A 106 -28.33 -7.01 0.99
CA ASN A 106 -29.61 -6.36 1.27
C ASN A 106 -29.45 -4.89 1.66
N ASP A 107 -28.35 -4.56 2.36
CA ASP A 107 -27.94 -3.20 2.71
C ASP A 107 -26.60 -2.89 2.05
N LEU A 108 -26.67 -2.28 0.87
CA LEU A 108 -25.50 -1.99 0.05
C LEU A 108 -24.63 -0.88 0.64
N ASP A 109 -25.25 0.15 1.23
CA ASP A 109 -24.54 1.28 1.83
C ASP A 109 -23.78 0.85 3.10
N GLY A 110 -24.44 0.09 3.97
CA GLY A 110 -23.78 -0.49 5.16
C GLY A 110 -22.67 -1.47 4.79
N TRP A 111 -22.84 -2.24 3.71
CA TRP A 111 -21.78 -3.10 3.18
C TRP A 111 -20.58 -2.28 2.67
N TYR A 112 -20.82 -1.25 1.86
CA TYR A 112 -19.75 -0.38 1.36
C TYR A 112 -18.96 0.27 2.47
N GLN A 113 -19.65 0.83 3.48
CA GLN A 113 -19.00 1.47 4.61
C GLN A 113 -18.08 0.48 5.35
N ARG A 114 -18.56 -0.74 5.61
CA ARG A 114 -17.78 -1.79 6.28
C ARG A 114 -16.53 -2.17 5.47
N VAL A 115 -16.68 -2.44 4.19
CA VAL A 115 -15.57 -2.85 3.31
C VAL A 115 -14.54 -1.72 3.16
N LEU A 116 -14.98 -0.47 3.01
CA LEU A 116 -14.08 0.68 2.95
C LEU A 116 -13.26 0.80 4.23
N LEU A 117 -13.89 0.72 5.41
CA LEU A 117 -13.20 0.78 6.70
C LEU A 117 -12.16 -0.35 6.84
N GLN A 118 -12.56 -1.59 6.55
CA GLN A 118 -11.65 -2.74 6.58
C GLN A 118 -10.44 -2.57 5.64
N LEU A 119 -10.67 -2.07 4.42
CA LEU A 119 -9.62 -1.81 3.45
C LEU A 119 -8.70 -0.65 3.88
N ILE A 120 -9.24 0.40 4.48
CA ILE A 120 -8.45 1.52 5.02
C ILE A 120 -7.55 1.02 6.15
N ASP A 121 -8.08 0.24 7.09
CA ASP A 121 -7.28 -0.32 8.19
C ASP A 121 -6.22 -1.30 7.69
N LEU A 122 -6.54 -2.12 6.70
CA LEU A 122 -5.58 -2.99 6.06
C LEU A 122 -4.47 -2.19 5.36
N CYS A 123 -4.84 -1.13 4.62
CA CYS A 123 -3.90 -0.21 4.00
C CYS A 123 -2.96 0.41 5.05
N ARG A 124 -3.48 0.87 6.20
CA ARG A 124 -2.66 1.41 7.29
C ARG A 124 -1.67 0.38 7.83
N LEU A 125 -2.13 -0.86 8.00
CA LEU A 125 -1.28 -1.96 8.47
C LEU A 125 -0.15 -2.24 7.47
N VAL A 126 -0.44 -2.38 6.17
CA VAL A 126 0.59 -2.66 5.16
C VAL A 126 1.48 -1.44 4.89
N SER A 127 0.97 -0.22 5.04
CA SER A 127 1.74 1.02 4.85
C SER A 127 2.68 1.32 6.01
N SER A 128 2.47 0.74 7.20
CA SER A 128 3.23 1.06 8.41
C SER A 128 4.75 0.83 8.30
N LYS A 129 5.18 -0.09 7.42
CA LYS A 129 6.60 -0.37 7.14
C LYS A 129 7.23 0.56 6.10
N HIS A 130 6.44 1.46 5.53
CA HIS A 130 6.82 2.31 4.40
C HIS A 130 6.89 3.79 4.81
N THR A 131 7.74 4.56 4.13
CA THR A 131 7.71 6.02 4.28
C THR A 131 6.43 6.60 3.66
N ARG A 132 5.94 7.73 4.21
CA ARG A 132 4.79 8.46 3.61
C ARG A 132 5.01 8.78 2.13
N ARG A 133 6.24 9.13 1.76
CA ARG A 133 6.62 9.40 0.36
C ARG A 133 6.43 8.16 -0.52
N HIS A 134 6.80 6.98 -0.03
CA HIS A 134 6.62 5.73 -0.78
C HIS A 134 5.14 5.41 -0.95
N VAL A 135 4.36 5.47 0.14
CA VAL A 135 2.90 5.25 0.12
C VAL A 135 2.23 6.18 -0.90
N ARG A 136 2.51 7.48 -0.84
CA ARG A 136 1.96 8.47 -1.77
C ARG A 136 2.37 8.23 -3.23
N ALA A 137 3.54 7.67 -3.49
CA ALA A 137 3.98 7.35 -4.85
C ALA A 137 3.20 6.17 -5.47
N VAL A 138 2.60 5.32 -4.64
CA VAL A 138 1.85 4.12 -5.05
C VAL A 138 0.36 4.43 -5.26
N MET A 139 -0.14 5.50 -4.63
CA MET A 139 -1.54 5.94 -4.70
C MET A 139 -1.96 6.35 -6.12
N PRO A 140 -3.24 6.14 -6.51
CA PRO A 140 -3.79 6.67 -7.74
C PRO A 140 -3.73 8.20 -7.78
N LYS A 141 -3.57 8.80 -8.95
CA LYS A 141 -3.43 10.26 -9.08
C LYS A 141 -4.72 11.00 -8.78
N GLU A 142 -5.85 10.40 -9.15
CA GLU A 142 -7.17 11.00 -9.15
C GLU A 142 -7.75 11.10 -7.73
N CYS A 143 -7.53 10.07 -6.90
CA CYS A 143 -8.05 9.99 -5.53
C CYS A 143 -6.96 9.92 -4.44
N GLY A 144 -5.69 10.03 -4.81
CA GLY A 144 -4.57 9.79 -3.89
C GLY A 144 -4.52 10.72 -2.69
N HIS A 145 -5.02 11.96 -2.79
CA HIS A 145 -5.06 12.88 -1.65
C HIS A 145 -6.08 12.46 -0.60
N ILE A 146 -7.28 12.03 -1.01
CA ILE A 146 -8.32 11.51 -0.11
C ILE A 146 -7.84 10.22 0.56
N LEU A 147 -7.21 9.32 -0.20
CA LEU A 147 -6.66 8.10 0.36
C LEU A 147 -5.52 8.39 1.35
N ASP A 148 -4.61 9.30 1.02
CA ASP A 148 -3.52 9.71 1.91
C ASP A 148 -4.04 10.30 3.22
N GLU A 149 -5.10 11.10 3.15
CA GLU A 149 -5.79 11.67 4.30
C GLU A 149 -6.46 10.61 5.18
N LEU A 150 -7.15 9.64 4.57
CA LEU A 150 -7.72 8.50 5.28
C LEU A 150 -6.65 7.66 5.98
N LEU A 151 -5.47 7.44 5.37
CA LEU A 151 -4.43 6.62 5.99
C LEU A 151 -3.68 7.29 7.14
N HIS A 152 -3.46 8.61 7.08
CA HIS A 152 -2.64 9.34 8.06
C HIS A 152 -3.42 10.05 9.16
N ALA A 153 -4.73 9.87 9.13
CA ALA A 153 -5.64 10.06 10.23
C ALA A 153 -5.13 9.51 11.57
N HIS A 154 -4.83 10.39 12.54
CA HIS A 154 -4.68 9.96 13.93
C HIS A 154 -6.07 9.87 14.56
N PHE A 155 -6.49 8.65 14.92
CA PHE A 155 -7.80 8.36 15.52
C PHE A 155 -7.98 8.85 16.96
N GLU A 156 -6.94 9.42 17.58
CA GLU A 156 -6.99 9.86 18.96
C GLU A 156 -7.75 11.20 19.15
N ASP A 157 -8.07 11.89 18.05
CA ASP A 157 -8.89 13.12 18.06
C ASP A 157 -10.34 12.80 17.65
N HIS A 158 -11.30 12.90 18.58
CA HIS A 158 -12.74 12.68 18.32
C HIS A 158 -13.27 13.51 17.13
N ASP A 159 -12.77 14.73 16.92
CA ASP A 159 -13.16 15.59 15.80
C ASP A 159 -12.82 14.97 14.43
N LYS A 160 -11.81 14.10 14.36
CA LYS A 160 -11.38 13.45 13.13
C LYS A 160 -12.25 12.25 12.76
N GLU A 161 -12.86 11.56 13.72
CA GLU A 161 -13.78 10.46 13.42
C GLU A 161 -14.99 10.93 12.60
N GLN A 162 -15.61 12.05 12.99
CA GLN A 162 -16.72 12.64 12.23
C GLN A 162 -16.26 13.04 10.82
N TYR A 163 -15.06 13.62 10.70
CA TYR A 163 -14.50 14.00 9.41
C TYR A 163 -14.32 12.81 8.46
N TYR A 164 -13.83 11.65 8.94
CA TYR A 164 -13.73 10.44 8.10
C TYR A 164 -15.09 9.87 7.74
N GLY A 165 -16.03 9.89 8.68
CA GLY A 165 -17.42 9.53 8.43
C GLY A 165 -17.99 10.33 7.25
N GLU A 166 -17.73 11.63 7.19
CA GLU A 166 -18.17 12.48 6.08
C GLU A 166 -17.48 12.18 4.75
N ILE A 167 -16.18 11.85 4.77
CA ILE A 167 -15.47 11.40 3.55
C ILE A 167 -16.13 10.14 3.00
N ILE A 168 -16.34 9.12 3.83
CA ILE A 168 -16.95 7.85 3.41
C ILE A 168 -18.39 8.08 2.96
N ALA A 169 -19.18 8.83 3.73
CA ALA A 169 -20.54 9.19 3.36
C ALA A 169 -20.60 9.93 2.01
N SER A 170 -19.63 10.79 1.73
CA SER A 170 -19.51 11.47 0.44
C SER A 170 -19.18 10.51 -0.70
N MET A 171 -18.31 9.52 -0.49
CA MET A 171 -18.03 8.48 -1.49
C MET A 171 -19.30 7.72 -1.88
N LEU A 172 -20.14 7.37 -0.91
CA LEU A 172 -21.43 6.69 -1.14
C LEU A 172 -22.41 7.63 -1.85
N ARG A 173 -22.58 8.86 -1.35
CA ARG A 173 -23.49 9.87 -1.90
C ARG A 173 -23.23 10.18 -3.38
N TYR A 174 -21.97 10.18 -3.79
CA TYR A 174 -21.57 10.43 -5.18
C TYR A 174 -21.43 9.15 -6.03
N GLY A 175 -21.73 7.97 -5.49
CA GLY A 175 -21.63 6.70 -6.23
C GLY A 175 -20.19 6.31 -6.59
N LEU A 176 -19.21 6.74 -5.80
CA LEU A 176 -17.78 6.52 -6.04
C LEU A 176 -17.21 5.32 -5.26
N ALA A 177 -18.02 4.68 -4.41
CA ALA A 177 -17.57 3.59 -3.52
C ALA A 177 -16.80 2.48 -4.28
N ASP A 178 -17.30 2.04 -5.43
CA ASP A 178 -16.63 1.02 -6.26
C ASP A 178 -15.20 1.43 -6.66
N GLN A 179 -15.03 2.68 -7.09
CA GLN A 179 -13.74 3.21 -7.56
C GLN A 179 -12.74 3.28 -6.41
N TYR A 180 -13.19 3.68 -5.22
CA TYR A 180 -12.35 3.74 -4.03
C TYR A 180 -11.99 2.35 -3.51
N ILE A 181 -12.91 1.39 -3.54
CA ILE A 181 -12.62 -0.01 -3.18
C ILE A 181 -11.55 -0.57 -4.11
N ILE A 182 -11.73 -0.43 -5.43
CA ILE A 182 -10.75 -0.93 -6.41
C ILE A 182 -9.38 -0.28 -6.19
N ALA A 183 -9.35 1.04 -6.01
CA ALA A 183 -8.12 1.78 -5.75
C ALA A 183 -7.41 1.32 -4.46
N LEU A 184 -8.15 1.11 -3.38
CA LEU A 184 -7.61 0.61 -2.11
C LEU A 184 -7.03 -0.80 -2.30
N CYS A 185 -7.75 -1.71 -2.98
CA CYS A 185 -7.24 -3.04 -3.29
C CYS A 185 -5.93 -2.99 -4.08
N GLU A 186 -5.84 -2.12 -5.10
CA GLU A 186 -4.62 -1.92 -5.87
C GLU A 186 -3.45 -1.40 -5.01
N VAL A 187 -3.73 -0.46 -4.09
CA VAL A 187 -2.74 0.07 -3.14
C VAL A 187 -2.26 -1.01 -2.19
N VAL A 188 -3.16 -1.82 -1.61
CA VAL A 188 -2.80 -2.96 -0.75
C VAL A 188 -1.85 -3.90 -1.49
N LYS A 189 -2.21 -4.32 -2.72
CA LYS A 189 -1.38 -5.23 -3.52
C LYS A 189 0.03 -4.67 -3.77
N ARG A 190 0.12 -3.39 -4.14
CA ARG A 190 1.41 -2.73 -4.41
C ARG A 190 2.26 -2.53 -3.16
N LEU A 191 1.65 -2.33 -1.99
CA LEU A 191 2.38 -2.16 -0.72
C LEU A 191 2.73 -3.50 -0.04
N ALA A 192 2.02 -4.57 -0.39
CA ALA A 192 2.25 -5.90 0.14
C ALA A 192 3.54 -6.54 -0.40
N VAL A 193 3.95 -6.22 -1.64
CA VAL A 193 5.16 -6.73 -2.30
C VAL A 193 6.08 -5.56 -2.68
N ASP A 194 7.25 -5.49 -2.05
CA ASP A 194 8.21 -4.40 -2.27
C ASP A 194 9.12 -4.67 -3.46
N ARG A 195 9.54 -5.93 -3.64
CA ARG A 195 10.39 -6.36 -4.75
C ARG A 195 10.00 -7.75 -5.23
N LEU A 196 9.93 -7.90 -6.55
CA LEU A 196 9.79 -9.17 -7.24
C LEU A 196 11.12 -9.52 -7.90
N HIS A 197 11.62 -10.71 -7.62
CA HIS A 197 12.82 -11.31 -8.19
C HIS A 197 12.40 -12.49 -9.04
N ILE A 198 12.63 -12.37 -10.35
CA ILE A 198 12.43 -13.46 -11.31
C ILE A 198 13.78 -14.16 -11.49
N VAL A 199 13.82 -15.47 -11.24
CA VAL A 199 15.03 -16.29 -11.25
C VAL A 199 14.81 -17.50 -12.16
N GLY A 200 15.54 -17.60 -13.25
CA GLY A 200 15.40 -18.67 -14.24
C GLY A 200 15.33 -18.13 -15.66
N ASP A 201 15.10 -19.02 -16.63
CA ASP A 201 14.89 -18.64 -18.03
C ASP A 201 13.49 -18.04 -18.22
N LEU A 202 13.41 -17.01 -19.07
CA LEU A 202 12.16 -16.33 -19.49
C LEU A 202 11.66 -16.91 -20.81
#